data_AF-A0A6G3YY32-F1
#
_entry.id   AF-A0A6G3YY32-F1
#
_cell.length_a   1.000
_cell.length_b   1.000
_cell.length_c   1.000
_cell.angle_alpha   90.00
_cell.angle_beta   90.00
_cell.angle_gamma   90.00
#
_symmetry.space_group_name_H-M   'P 1'
#
loop_
_entity.id
_entity.type
_entity.pdbx_description
1 polymer ?
#
loop_
_entity_poly.entity_id
_entity_poly.type
_entity_poly.pdbx_seq_one_letter_code
_entity_poly.pdbx_strand_id
1 'polypeptide(L)'
;PNFRRRYEFGGHVDGAFSASFNHNSTELAVGQGNGDIKIWQLETLQELIDRGCVWLQAGYFETHGSEETVAALAEACKRSR
;
A
#
# COMPACT_ATOMS: atom_id res chain seq x y z
N PRO A 1 13.00 16.31 -10.31
CA PRO A 1 12.16 15.23 -9.74
C PRO A 1 11.11 14.82 -10.79
N ASN A 2 10.96 13.50 -11.05
CA ASN A 2 10.00 12.99 -12.02
C ASN A 2 8.79 12.45 -11.27
N PHE A 3 7.82 13.32 -10.97
CA PHE A 3 6.59 12.91 -10.31
C PHE A 3 5.70 12.15 -11.30
N ARG A 4 5.26 10.95 -10.92
CA ARG A 4 4.32 10.12 -11.67
C ARG A 4 3.07 9.90 -10.83
N ARG A 5 1.89 10.00 -11.44
CA ARG A 5 0.61 9.67 -10.79
C ARG A 5 0.61 8.19 -10.39
N ARG A 6 0.34 7.89 -9.10
CA ARG A 6 0.26 6.53 -8.56
C ARG A 6 -1.15 6.14 -8.13
N TYR A 7 -1.88 7.09 -7.56
CA TYR A 7 -3.26 6.91 -7.10
C TYR A 7 -4.13 8.07 -7.58
N GLU A 8 -5.43 7.83 -7.66
CA GLU A 8 -6.46 8.82 -7.95
C GLU A 8 -7.60 8.60 -6.96
N PHE A 9 -7.88 9.61 -6.12
CA PHE A 9 -8.90 9.54 -5.06
C PHE A 9 -10.11 10.39 -5.49
N GLY A 10 -11.20 9.72 -5.85
CA GLY A 10 -12.41 10.36 -6.36
C GLY A 10 -13.59 10.36 -5.38
N GLY A 11 -14.76 10.75 -5.88
CA GLY A 11 -16.02 10.67 -5.12
C GLY A 11 -16.34 11.87 -4.23
N HIS A 12 -15.54 12.95 -4.30
CA HIS A 12 -15.86 14.23 -3.71
C HIS A 12 -16.96 14.92 -4.52
N VAL A 13 -18.09 15.23 -3.90
CA VAL A 13 -19.29 15.73 -4.59
C VAL A 13 -19.27 17.25 -4.77
N ASP A 14 -18.53 17.96 -3.92
CA ASP A 14 -18.46 19.42 -3.90
C ASP A 14 -17.00 19.91 -3.91
N GLY A 15 -16.17 19.29 -4.77
CA GLY A 15 -14.74 19.62 -4.90
C GLY A 15 -13.87 19.13 -3.74
N ALA A 16 -12.55 19.08 -3.98
CA ALA A 16 -11.54 18.76 -2.96
C ALA A 16 -10.68 20.01 -2.73
N PHE A 17 -10.71 20.56 -1.51
CA PHE A 17 -10.09 21.87 -1.21
C PHE A 17 -8.87 21.77 -0.32
N SER A 18 -8.76 20.71 0.48
CA SER A 18 -7.64 20.47 1.38
C SER A 18 -7.30 19.00 1.43
N ALA A 19 -6.01 18.70 1.63
CA ALA A 19 -5.51 17.35 1.79
C ALA A 19 -4.42 17.33 2.88
N SER A 20 -4.43 16.32 3.73
CA SER A 20 -3.44 16.13 4.78
C SER A 20 -3.19 14.65 5.04
N PHE A 21 -1.91 14.27 5.15
CA PHE A 21 -1.54 12.96 5.67
C PHE A 21 -1.56 12.98 7.19
N ASN A 22 -1.97 11.88 7.81
CA ASN A 22 -1.72 11.68 9.23
C ASN A 22 -0.22 11.50 9.52
N HIS A 23 0.18 11.55 10.80
CA HIS A 23 1.59 11.59 11.20
C HIS A 23 2.42 10.40 10.68
N ASN A 24 1.84 9.20 10.65
CA ASN A 24 2.48 7.98 10.20
C ASN A 24 2.25 7.68 8.69
N SER A 25 1.61 8.59 7.95
CA SER A 25 1.32 8.45 6.51
C SER A 25 0.51 7.21 6.12
N THR A 26 -0.31 6.68 7.03
CA THR A 26 -1.22 5.56 6.76
C THR A 26 -2.60 6.03 6.33
N GLU A 27 -2.92 7.31 6.51
CA GLU A 27 -4.21 7.88 6.14
C GLU A 27 -4.03 9.20 5.39
N LEU A 28 -4.90 9.41 4.40
CA LEU A 28 -5.07 10.68 3.72
C LEU A 28 -6.47 11.23 4.02
N ALA A 29 -6.52 12.38 4.68
CA ALA A 29 -7.74 13.15 4.88
C ALA A 29 -7.90 14.18 3.76
N VAL A 30 -9.10 14.25 3.15
CA VAL A 30 -9.44 15.24 2.13
C VAL A 30 -10.77 15.90 2.47
N GLY A 31 -10.73 17.23 2.62
CA GLY A 31 -11.90 18.07 2.91
C GLY A 31 -12.62 18.54 1.65
N GLN A 32 -13.95 18.54 1.71
CA GLN A 32 -14.86 18.97 0.64
C GLN A 32 -15.50 20.33 0.92
N GLY A 33 -16.04 20.97 -0.13
CA GLY A 33 -16.71 22.27 -0.02
C GLY A 33 -17.93 22.26 0.88
N ASN A 34 -18.63 21.12 0.93
CA ASN A 34 -19.83 20.92 1.73
C ASN A 34 -19.55 20.66 3.22
N GLY A 35 -18.29 20.68 3.64
CA GLY A 35 -17.85 20.42 5.02
C GLY A 35 -17.54 18.95 5.33
N ASP A 36 -17.78 18.03 4.40
CA ASP A 36 -17.45 16.61 4.61
C ASP A 36 -15.95 16.34 4.46
N ILE A 37 -15.47 15.34 5.20
CA ILE A 37 -14.10 14.83 5.08
C ILE A 37 -14.15 13.37 4.67
N LYS A 38 -13.41 13.00 3.62
CA LYS A 38 -13.13 11.60 3.30
C LYS A 38 -11.75 11.21 3.79
N ILE A 39 -11.66 10.03 4.40
CA ILE A 39 -10.40 9.42 4.83
C ILE A 39 -10.13 8.22 3.95
N TRP A 40 -8.92 8.15 3.38
CA TRP A 40 -8.43 7.01 2.63
C TRP A 40 -7.33 6.33 3.43
N GLN A 41 -7.48 5.02 3.64
CA GLN A 41 -6.40 4.18 4.17
C GLN A 41 -5.37 3.94 3.06
N LEU A 42 -4.10 4.12 3.39
CA LEU A 42 -2.97 3.97 2.49
C LEU A 42 -2.16 2.77 2.92
N GLU A 43 -1.88 1.87 1.97
CA GLU A 43 -0.97 0.77 2.22
C GLU A 43 0.44 1.31 2.47
N THR A 44 1.02 0.93 3.61
CA THR A 44 2.43 1.15 3.92
C THR A 44 3.32 0.28 3.03
N LEU A 45 4.59 0.65 2.92
CA LEU A 45 5.57 -0.22 2.25
C LEU A 45 5.61 -1.62 2.88
N GLN A 46 5.44 -1.70 4.21
CA GLN A 46 5.46 -2.99 4.90
C GLN A 46 4.28 -3.87 4.50
N GLU A 47 3.07 -3.32 4.44
CA GLU A 47 1.88 -4.07 4.00
C GLU A 47 2.00 -4.54 2.55
N LEU A 48 2.63 -3.71 1.69
CA LEU A 48 2.94 -4.11 0.31
C LEU A 48 3.91 -5.29 0.24
N ILE A 49 4.96 -5.27 1.07
CA ILE A 49 5.95 -6.35 1.15
C ILE A 49 5.30 -7.62 1.70
N ASP A 50 4.54 -7.51 2.79
CA ASP A 50 3.84 -8.64 3.41
C ASP A 50 2.90 -9.32 2.40
N ARG A 51 2.10 -8.53 1.66
CA ARG A 51 1.24 -9.06 0.60
C ARG A 51 2.04 -9.72 -0.52
N GLY A 52 3.15 -9.12 -0.94
CA GLY A 52 4.04 -9.69 -1.96
C GLY A 52 4.64 -11.02 -1.51
N CYS A 53 5.07 -11.10 -0.25
CA CYS A 53 5.58 -12.31 0.38
C CYS A 53 4.55 -13.43 0.43
N VAL A 54 3.31 -13.13 0.82
CA VAL A 54 2.20 -14.11 0.80
C VAL A 54 1.97 -14.62 -0.61
N TRP A 55 1.89 -13.75 -1.61
CA TRP A 55 1.67 -14.16 -3.01
C TRP A 55 2.79 -15.06 -3.53
N LEU A 56 4.04 -14.67 -3.25
CA LEU A 56 5.22 -15.43 -3.65
C LEU A 56 5.23 -16.82 -3.02
N GLN A 57 5.04 -16.90 -1.70
CA GLN A 57 5.08 -18.16 -0.95
C GLN A 57 3.92 -19.10 -1.30
N ALA A 58 2.68 -18.58 -1.30
CA ALA A 58 1.48 -19.40 -1.41
C ALA A 58 1.04 -19.70 -2.86
N GLY A 59 1.70 -19.12 -3.87
CA GLY A 59 1.28 -19.29 -5.26
C GLY A 59 2.43 -19.57 -6.22
N TYR A 60 3.44 -18.70 -6.23
CA TYR A 60 4.49 -18.78 -7.23
C TYR A 60 5.45 -19.96 -6.97
N PHE A 61 5.93 -20.13 -5.73
CA PHE A 61 6.94 -21.16 -5.45
C PHE A 61 6.38 -22.56 -5.24
N GLU A 62 5.11 -22.73 -4.89
CA GLU A 62 4.47 -24.05 -4.86
C GLU A 62 4.49 -24.73 -6.24
N THR A 63 4.53 -23.93 -7.31
CA THR A 63 4.48 -24.41 -8.69
C THR A 63 5.80 -24.24 -9.45
N HIS A 64 6.70 -23.36 -9.00
CA HIS A 64 7.93 -22.99 -9.72
C HIS A 64 9.20 -22.89 -8.83
N GLY A 65 9.12 -23.18 -7.54
CA GLY A 65 10.22 -23.02 -6.60
C GLY A 65 11.03 -24.29 -6.33
N SER A 66 12.33 -24.13 -6.15
CA SER A 66 13.14 -25.13 -5.44
C SER A 66 13.09 -24.84 -3.94
N GLU A 67 13.39 -25.86 -3.13
CA GLU A 67 13.41 -25.73 -1.67
C GLU A 67 14.31 -24.59 -1.18
N GLU A 68 15.43 -24.37 -1.89
CA GLU A 68 16.41 -23.31 -1.59
C GLU A 68 15.86 -21.89 -1.86
N THR A 69 15.10 -21.68 -2.94
CA THR A 69 14.51 -20.37 -3.24
C THR A 69 13.36 -20.02 -2.31
N VAL A 70 12.60 -21.02 -1.87
CA VAL A 70 11.56 -20.87 -0.84
C VAL A 70 12.17 -20.43 0.49
N ALA A 71 13.25 -21.09 0.93
CA ALA A 71 13.92 -20.77 2.19
C ALA A 71 14.52 -19.35 2.19
N ALA A 72 15.19 -18.95 1.10
CA ALA A 72 15.78 -17.63 0.98
C ALA A 72 14.73 -16.50 1.02
N LEU A 73 13.57 -16.72 0.42
CA LEU A 73 12.48 -15.74 0.42
C LEU A 73 11.72 -15.69 1.74
N ALA A 74 11.53 -16.83 2.41
CA ALA A 74 11.01 -16.84 3.76
C ALA A 74 11.84 -15.97 4.70
N GLU A 75 13.18 -16.00 4.59
CA GLU A 75 14.03 -15.12 5.39
C GLU A 75 14.03 -13.66 4.94
N ALA A 76 13.98 -13.39 3.63
CA ALA A 76 13.84 -12.02 3.14
C ALA A 76 12.55 -11.35 3.66
N CYS A 77 11.45 -12.10 3.70
CA CYS A 77 10.16 -11.64 4.21
C CYS A 77 10.21 -11.39 5.72
N LYS A 78 10.85 -12.26 6.51
CA LYS A 78 11.01 -12.05 7.96
C LYS A 78 11.87 -10.83 8.28
N ARG A 79 12.92 -10.57 7.51
CA ARG A 79 13.84 -9.43 7.72
C ARG A 79 13.22 -8.08 7.38
N SER A 80 12.10 -8.06 6.66
CA SER A 80 11.39 -6.82 6.36
C SER A 80 10.55 -6.32 7.54
N ARG A 81 10.23 -7.17 8.53
CA ARG A 81 9.37 -6.87 9.67
C ARG A 81 10.13 -6.25 10.84
#